data_AF-A0A6M3ZVP7-F1
#
_entry.id   AF-A0A6M3ZVP7-F1
#
_cell.length_a   1.000
_cell.length_b   1.000
_cell.length_c   1.000
_cell.angle_alpha   90.00
_cell.angle_beta   90.00
_cell.angle_gamma   90.00
#
_symmetry.space_group_name_H-M   'P 1'
#
loop_
_entity.id
_entity.type
_entity.pdbx_description
1 polymer ?
#
loop_
_entity_poly.entity_id
_entity_poly.type
_entity_poly.pdbx_seq_one_letter_code
_entity_poly.pdbx_strand_id
1 'polypeptide(L)'
;MREQLLKLQSSVLSEKQVVDVGALACHVHGEHLGDWSGGLAYIDSLFAAHPAMSNDARIRLSRQRTILLKASGTSCEVDSFDISDYFHIITLAVPAAILMGNPTHGLDIFGEALALLPQSPDIERHERLLGVMTANLTCDLIERQELSPEQKTILAIVAEKSFAIWQQVGNDFDREKASFRLTQAYIAVRKPAGYGSGRYARSANIES
;
A
#
# COMPACT_ATOMS: atom_id res chain seq x y z
N MET A 1 19.28 -3.81 2.74
CA MET A 1 18.29 -2.73 2.96
C MET A 1 18.34 -2.15 4.36
N ARG A 2 18.12 -2.93 5.44
CA ARG A 2 18.23 -2.43 6.84
C ARG A 2 19.56 -1.74 7.16
N GLU A 3 20.69 -2.31 6.73
CA GLU A 3 22.02 -1.69 6.90
C GLU A 3 22.20 -0.38 6.13
N GLN A 4 21.50 -0.20 5.02
CA GLN A 4 21.55 1.06 4.24
C GLN A 4 20.76 2.16 4.93
N LEU A 5 19.60 1.83 5.53
CA LEU A 5 18.81 2.79 6.33
C LEU A 5 19.61 3.28 7.55
N LEU A 6 20.33 2.39 8.24
CA LEU A 6 21.20 2.75 9.37
C LEU A 6 22.34 3.70 8.95
N LYS A 7 22.95 3.50 7.77
CA LYS A 7 24.00 4.41 7.25
C LYS A 7 23.48 5.80 6.92
N LEU A 8 22.23 5.91 6.46
CA LEU A 8 21.60 7.20 6.13
C LEU A 8 21.22 7.99 7.38
N GLN A 9 20.94 7.30 8.50
CA GLN A 9 20.58 7.91 9.78
C GLN A 9 21.72 8.76 10.39
N SER A 10 22.97 8.46 10.07
CA SER A 10 24.16 9.17 10.57
C SER A 10 24.75 10.19 9.58
N SER A 11 24.08 10.41 8.44
CA SER A 11 24.57 11.30 7.37
C SER A 11 23.94 12.68 7.46
N VAL A 12 24.63 13.73 7.01
CA VAL A 12 24.03 15.07 6.88
C VAL A 12 23.07 15.05 5.69
N LEU A 13 21.77 14.93 5.96
CA LEU A 13 20.71 14.91 4.96
C LEU A 13 20.08 16.30 4.79
N SER A 14 19.78 16.67 3.55
CA SER A 14 18.84 17.77 3.25
C SER A 14 17.42 17.39 3.68
N GLU A 15 16.55 18.38 3.92
CA GLU A 15 15.15 18.13 4.30
C GLU A 15 14.41 17.21 3.32
N LYS A 16 14.64 17.38 2.01
CA LYS A 16 14.08 16.50 0.99
C LYS A 16 14.52 15.05 1.20
N GLN A 17 15.81 14.82 1.46
CA GLN A 17 16.33 13.48 1.71
C GLN A 17 15.79 12.88 3.00
N VAL A 18 15.60 13.69 4.05
CA VAL A 18 14.97 13.22 5.30
C VAL A 18 13.57 12.68 5.03
N VAL A 19 12.74 13.42 4.27
CA VAL A 19 11.39 12.97 3.90
C VAL A 19 11.43 11.74 3.02
N ASP A 20 12.30 11.71 1.99
CA ASP A 20 12.40 10.58 1.06
C ASP A 20 12.85 9.30 1.79
N VAL A 21 13.80 9.42 2.72
CA VAL A 21 14.28 8.31 3.55
C VAL A 21 13.23 7.85 4.56
N GLY A 22 12.43 8.78 5.11
CA GLY A 22 11.28 8.45 5.95
C GLY A 22 10.20 7.67 5.18
N ALA A 23 9.91 8.08 3.94
CA ALA A 23 8.97 7.37 3.07
C ALA A 23 9.49 5.97 2.69
N LEU A 24 10.79 5.84 2.39
CA LEU A 24 11.43 4.55 2.15
C LEU A 24 11.36 3.66 3.40
N ALA A 25 11.62 4.20 4.59
CA ALA A 25 11.51 3.45 5.83
C ALA A 25 10.07 2.97 6.06
N CYS A 26 9.06 3.83 5.84
CA CYS A 26 7.66 3.46 5.90
C CYS A 26 7.32 2.30 4.96
N HIS A 27 7.69 2.41 3.68
CA HIS A 27 7.47 1.36 2.69
C HIS A 27 8.13 0.03 3.08
N VAL A 28 9.42 0.08 3.43
CA VAL A 28 10.20 -1.12 3.77
C VAL A 28 9.67 -1.81 5.03
N HIS A 29 9.50 -1.04 6.11
CA HIS A 29 9.05 -1.60 7.37
C HIS A 29 7.59 -2.04 7.30
N GLY A 30 6.75 -1.30 6.58
CA GLY A 30 5.32 -1.53 6.52
C GLY A 30 4.88 -2.57 5.50
N GLU A 31 5.41 -2.55 4.28
CA GLU A 31 4.93 -3.40 3.18
C GLU A 31 5.74 -4.68 3.00
N HIS A 32 6.99 -4.73 3.48
CA HIS A 32 7.88 -5.88 3.29
C HIS A 32 8.25 -6.61 4.58
N LEU A 33 8.51 -5.88 5.66
CA LEU A 33 9.01 -6.48 6.91
C LEU A 33 7.92 -6.76 7.95
N GLY A 34 6.85 -5.97 7.96
CA GLY A 34 5.86 -5.97 9.05
C GLY A 34 6.46 -5.52 10.39
N ASP A 35 7.60 -4.82 10.37
CA ASP A 35 8.30 -4.32 11.57
C ASP A 35 7.85 -2.87 11.86
N TRP A 36 6.62 -2.75 12.35
CA TRP A 36 5.99 -1.46 12.68
C TRP A 36 6.83 -0.65 13.67
N SER A 37 7.30 -1.31 14.73
CA SER A 37 8.11 -0.70 15.79
C SER A 37 9.42 -0.15 15.25
N GLY A 38 10.12 -0.89 14.39
CA GLY A 38 11.37 -0.46 13.79
C GLY A 38 11.17 0.73 12.84
N GLY A 39 10.10 0.72 12.05
CA GLY A 39 9.77 1.84 11.17
C GLY A 39 9.44 3.12 11.93
N LEU A 40 8.62 3.02 12.98
CA LEU A 40 8.28 4.14 13.86
C LEU A 40 9.52 4.69 14.57
N ALA A 41 10.33 3.82 15.17
CA ALA A 41 11.56 4.23 15.85
C ALA A 41 12.55 4.92 14.88
N TYR A 42 12.64 4.45 13.65
CA TYR A 42 13.48 5.07 12.62
C TYR A 42 12.97 6.48 12.26
N ILE A 43 11.68 6.64 12.02
CA ILE A 43 11.08 7.96 11.73
C ILE A 43 11.23 8.92 12.92
N ASP A 44 11.01 8.44 14.14
CA ASP A 44 11.21 9.24 15.36
C ASP A 44 12.67 9.70 15.49
N SER A 45 13.63 8.87 15.08
CA SER A 45 15.04 9.26 15.05
C SER A 45 15.36 10.34 14.01
N LEU A 46 14.64 10.36 12.87
CA LEU A 46 14.78 11.41 11.85
C LEU A 46 14.28 12.76 12.40
N PHE A 47 13.17 12.77 13.16
CA PHE A 47 12.72 13.97 13.84
C PHE A 47 13.75 14.49 14.85
N ALA A 48 14.36 13.59 15.63
CA ALA A 48 15.35 13.95 16.64
C ALA A 48 16.66 14.46 16.03
N ALA A 49 17.12 13.87 14.93
CA ALA A 49 18.36 14.26 14.25
C ALA A 49 18.23 15.58 13.48
N HIS A 50 17.01 15.97 13.07
CA HIS A 50 16.76 17.15 12.25
C HIS A 50 15.74 18.12 12.89
N PRO A 51 16.02 18.67 14.09
CA PRO A 51 15.04 19.48 14.83
C PRO A 51 14.67 20.78 14.13
N ALA A 52 15.57 21.33 13.31
CA ALA A 52 15.41 22.60 12.59
C ALA A 52 14.70 22.48 11.22
N MET A 53 14.13 21.32 10.89
CA MET A 53 13.41 21.13 9.63
C MET A 53 12.20 22.06 9.50
N SER A 54 11.95 22.52 8.26
CA SER A 54 10.78 23.31 7.90
C SER A 54 9.47 22.60 8.26
N ASN A 55 8.40 23.39 8.41
CA ASN A 55 7.09 22.84 8.74
C ASN A 55 6.55 21.90 7.64
N ASP A 56 6.82 22.19 6.37
CA ASP A 56 6.45 21.32 5.24
C ASP A 56 7.14 19.95 5.34
N ALA A 57 8.46 19.94 5.54
CA ALA A 57 9.21 18.70 5.70
C ALA A 57 8.73 17.90 6.93
N ARG A 58 8.44 18.60 8.04
CA ARG A 58 7.90 17.99 9.26
C ARG A 58 6.54 17.32 9.02
N ILE A 59 5.60 18.01 8.37
CA ILE A 59 4.28 17.45 8.04
C ILE A 59 4.43 16.21 7.15
N ARG A 60 5.25 16.29 6.09
CA ARG A 60 5.46 15.17 5.16
C ARG A 60 6.10 13.95 5.84
N LEU A 61 7.02 14.17 6.78
CA LEU A 61 7.59 13.09 7.60
C LEU A 61 6.55 12.54 8.59
N SER A 62 5.73 13.40 9.20
CA SER A 62 4.62 12.97 10.07
C SER A 62 3.63 12.09 9.33
N ARG A 63 3.32 12.37 8.05
CA ARG A 63 2.48 11.48 7.23
C ARG A 63 3.03 10.05 7.18
N GLN A 64 4.34 9.88 7.01
CA GLN A 64 4.96 8.54 6.96
C GLN A 64 4.79 7.79 8.28
N ARG A 65 4.94 8.51 9.40
CA ARG A 65 4.67 7.96 10.74
C ARG A 65 3.20 7.54 10.88
N THR A 66 2.28 8.40 10.47
CA THR A 66 0.83 8.14 10.55
C THR A 66 0.39 7.00 9.64
N ILE A 67 1.00 6.83 8.46
CA ILE A 67 0.76 5.67 7.58
C ILE A 67 1.06 4.37 8.32
N LEU A 68 2.22 4.25 8.99
CA LEU A 68 2.56 3.06 9.77
C LEU A 68 1.58 2.83 10.94
N LEU A 69 1.21 3.90 11.66
CA LEU A 69 0.25 3.78 12.77
C LEU A 69 -1.12 3.31 12.27
N LYS A 70 -1.65 3.96 11.23
CA LYS A 70 -2.93 3.60 10.60
C LYS A 70 -2.91 2.16 10.09
N ALA A 71 -1.85 1.75 9.39
CA ALA A 71 -1.71 0.38 8.88
C ALA A 71 -1.64 -0.68 9.99
N SER A 72 -0.97 -0.37 11.11
CA SER A 72 -0.87 -1.27 12.27
C SER A 72 -2.14 -1.37 13.11
N GLY A 73 -3.15 -0.53 12.86
CA GLY A 73 -4.35 -0.43 13.69
C GLY A 73 -4.13 0.31 15.02
N THR A 74 -2.98 0.97 15.17
CA THR A 74 -2.68 1.80 16.35
C THR A 74 -3.43 3.13 16.25
N SER A 75 -4.01 3.58 17.36
CA SER A 75 -4.63 4.90 17.44
C SER A 75 -3.62 5.99 17.04
N CYS A 76 -4.03 6.89 16.16
CA CYS A 76 -3.23 8.02 15.71
C CYS A 76 -4.10 9.26 15.59
N GLU A 77 -3.49 10.41 15.89
CA GLU A 77 -4.12 11.71 15.67
C GLU A 77 -4.08 12.03 14.18
N VAL A 78 -5.26 12.10 13.57
CA VAL A 78 -5.43 12.41 12.15
C VAL A 78 -6.06 13.78 11.91
N ASP A 79 -6.69 14.36 12.94
CA ASP A 79 -7.39 15.65 12.88
C ASP A 79 -6.44 16.84 12.61
N SER A 80 -5.13 16.65 12.80
CA SER A 80 -4.12 17.65 12.48
C SER A 80 -3.79 17.74 10.98
N PHE A 81 -4.28 16.80 10.17
CA PHE A 81 -4.06 16.76 8.73
C PHE A 81 -5.25 17.34 7.98
N ASP A 82 -4.98 18.06 6.89
CA ASP A 82 -6.04 18.42 5.96
C ASP A 82 -6.58 17.16 5.23
N ILE A 83 -7.68 17.31 4.50
CA ILE A 83 -8.32 16.20 3.79
C ILE A 83 -7.41 15.55 2.75
N SER A 84 -6.50 16.31 2.12
CA SER A 84 -5.60 15.80 1.10
C SER A 84 -4.51 14.93 1.70
N ASP A 85 -3.98 15.37 2.82
CA ASP A 85 -3.02 14.64 3.63
C ASP A 85 -3.64 13.39 4.23
N TYR A 86 -4.86 13.50 4.74
CA TYR A 86 -5.59 12.38 5.27
C TYR A 86 -5.85 11.32 4.20
N PHE A 87 -6.33 11.72 3.01
CA PHE A 87 -6.52 10.82 1.88
C PHE A 87 -5.22 10.10 1.50
N HIS A 88 -4.10 10.84 1.45
CA HIS A 88 -2.79 10.27 1.17
C HIS A 88 -2.37 9.22 2.21
N ILE A 89 -2.54 9.55 3.50
CA ILE A 89 -2.22 8.65 4.61
C ILE A 89 -3.02 7.37 4.53
N ILE A 90 -4.36 7.45 4.43
CA ILE A 90 -5.20 6.25 4.41
C ILE A 90 -4.95 5.42 3.16
N THR A 91 -4.77 6.05 1.99
CA THR A 91 -4.50 5.33 0.74
C THR A 91 -3.19 4.54 0.82
N LEU A 92 -2.11 5.14 1.33
CA LEU A 92 -0.82 4.46 1.44
C LEU A 92 -0.71 3.51 2.65
N ALA A 93 -1.64 3.56 3.60
CA ALA A 93 -1.73 2.57 4.67
C ALA A 93 -2.33 1.23 4.21
N VAL A 94 -3.14 1.24 3.14
CA VAL A 94 -3.85 0.04 2.62
C VAL A 94 -2.89 -1.11 2.29
N PRO A 95 -1.82 -0.92 1.49
CA PRO A 95 -0.94 -2.04 1.13
C PRO A 95 -0.26 -2.64 2.35
N ALA A 96 0.29 -1.82 3.25
CA ALA A 96 0.93 -2.30 4.47
C ALA A 96 -0.03 -3.11 5.35
N ALA A 97 -1.26 -2.63 5.56
CA ALA A 97 -2.27 -3.34 6.34
C ALA A 97 -2.68 -4.68 5.71
N ILE A 98 -2.85 -4.73 4.38
CA ILE A 98 -3.26 -5.96 3.67
C ILE A 98 -2.10 -6.96 3.54
N LEU A 99 -0.89 -6.46 3.29
CA LEU A 99 0.26 -7.30 2.98
C LEU A 99 0.89 -7.87 4.25
N MET A 100 1.03 -7.07 5.30
CA MET A 100 1.81 -7.43 6.50
C MET A 100 1.01 -7.33 7.80
N GLY A 101 -0.16 -6.68 7.79
CA GLY A 101 -1.01 -6.47 8.96
C GLY A 101 -2.25 -7.37 8.98
N ASN A 102 -3.38 -6.78 9.36
CA ASN A 102 -4.69 -7.42 9.30
C ASN A 102 -5.39 -7.08 7.97
N PRO A 103 -5.63 -8.07 7.09
CA PRO A 103 -6.24 -7.80 5.78
C PRO A 103 -7.65 -7.20 5.85
N THR A 104 -8.45 -7.55 6.86
CA THR A 104 -9.79 -6.96 7.05
C THR A 104 -9.69 -5.48 7.40
N HIS A 105 -8.78 -5.13 8.32
CA HIS A 105 -8.50 -3.73 8.66
C HIS A 105 -8.02 -2.93 7.45
N GLY A 106 -7.16 -3.53 6.62
CA GLY A 106 -6.73 -2.90 5.37
C GLY A 106 -7.88 -2.67 4.37
N LEU A 107 -8.85 -3.58 4.32
CA LEU A 107 -10.06 -3.40 3.50
C LEU A 107 -10.99 -2.30 4.06
N ASP A 108 -11.07 -2.17 5.39
CA ASP A 108 -11.81 -1.07 6.04
C ASP A 108 -11.18 0.30 5.70
N ILE A 109 -9.85 0.41 5.76
CA ILE A 109 -9.11 1.61 5.34
C ILE A 109 -9.36 1.90 3.84
N PHE A 110 -9.39 0.87 3.00
CA PHE A 110 -9.67 1.04 1.57
C PHE A 110 -11.10 1.54 1.33
N GLY A 111 -12.08 1.00 2.07
CA GLY A 111 -13.46 1.50 2.06
C GLY A 111 -13.56 2.97 2.50
N GLU A 112 -12.80 3.35 3.51
CA GLU A 112 -12.68 4.74 3.97
C GLU A 112 -12.12 5.66 2.87
N ALA A 113 -11.05 5.24 2.19
CA ALA A 113 -10.47 6.01 1.07
C ALA A 113 -11.48 6.20 -0.07
N LEU A 114 -12.23 5.15 -0.43
CA LEU A 114 -13.28 5.22 -1.45
C LEU A 114 -14.42 6.17 -1.05
N ALA A 115 -14.80 6.21 0.24
CA ALA A 115 -15.85 7.10 0.74
C ALA A 115 -15.40 8.56 0.84
N LEU A 116 -14.09 8.80 1.06
CA LEU A 116 -13.52 10.14 1.13
C LEU A 116 -13.30 10.77 -0.24
N LEU A 117 -13.06 9.96 -1.27
CA LEU A 117 -12.70 10.43 -2.61
C LEU A 117 -13.66 11.49 -3.20
N PRO A 118 -15.00 11.35 -3.14
CA PRO A 118 -15.92 12.35 -3.67
C PRO A 118 -15.90 13.69 -2.92
N GLN A 119 -15.33 13.72 -1.71
CA GLN A 119 -15.20 14.92 -0.88
C GLN A 119 -13.87 15.65 -1.13
N SER A 120 -12.98 15.06 -1.94
CA SER A 120 -11.66 15.63 -2.19
C SER A 120 -11.74 16.90 -3.04
N PRO A 121 -11.05 17.98 -2.65
CA PRO A 121 -10.90 19.17 -3.48
C PRO A 121 -10.02 18.93 -4.72
N ASP A 122 -9.26 17.83 -4.77
CA ASP A 122 -8.36 17.44 -5.85
C ASP A 122 -8.65 15.99 -6.28
N ILE A 123 -9.90 15.76 -6.67
CA ILE A 123 -10.44 14.42 -6.95
C ILE A 123 -9.63 13.68 -8.02
N GLU A 124 -9.22 14.36 -9.11
CA GLU A 124 -8.46 13.73 -10.20
C GLU A 124 -7.10 13.20 -9.70
N ARG A 125 -6.39 13.98 -8.88
CA ARG A 125 -5.11 13.56 -8.30
C ARG A 125 -5.28 12.40 -7.34
N HIS A 126 -6.32 12.43 -6.51
CA HIS A 126 -6.61 11.37 -5.55
C HIS A 126 -7.10 10.09 -6.22
N GLU A 127 -7.89 10.19 -7.29
CA GLU A 127 -8.25 9.07 -8.16
C GLU A 127 -7.00 8.42 -8.76
N ARG A 128 -6.06 9.22 -9.27
CA ARG A 128 -4.79 8.69 -9.79
C ARG A 128 -3.94 8.05 -8.70
N LEU A 129 -3.85 8.64 -7.50
CA LEU A 129 -3.14 8.03 -6.37
C LEU A 129 -3.75 6.67 -6.00
N LEU A 130 -5.08 6.59 -5.91
CA LEU A 130 -5.80 5.35 -5.63
C LEU A 130 -5.61 4.33 -6.76
N GLY A 131 -5.61 4.77 -8.02
CA GLY A 131 -5.33 3.93 -9.19
C GLY A 131 -3.92 3.32 -9.15
N VAL A 132 -2.91 4.11 -8.79
CA VAL A 132 -1.52 3.64 -8.63
C VAL A 132 -1.42 2.65 -7.48
N MET A 133 -1.97 3.00 -6.31
CA MET A 133 -1.94 2.13 -5.12
C MET A 133 -2.61 0.78 -5.41
N THR A 134 -3.83 0.79 -5.95
CA THR A 134 -4.57 -0.46 -6.24
C THR A 134 -3.89 -1.29 -7.32
N ALA A 135 -3.25 -0.66 -8.31
CA ALA A 135 -2.50 -1.37 -9.34
C ALA A 135 -1.28 -2.10 -8.76
N ASN A 136 -0.52 -1.44 -7.90
CA ASN A 136 0.65 -2.03 -7.25
C ASN A 136 0.24 -3.15 -6.30
N LEU A 137 -0.75 -2.92 -5.43
CA LEU A 137 -1.25 -3.94 -4.51
C LEU A 137 -1.80 -5.17 -5.25
N THR A 138 -2.44 -4.97 -6.41
CA THR A 138 -2.88 -6.09 -7.27
C THR A 138 -1.69 -6.93 -7.72
N CYS A 139 -0.60 -6.29 -8.18
CA CYS A 139 0.62 -6.99 -8.55
C CYS A 139 1.23 -7.75 -7.36
N ASP A 140 1.39 -7.09 -6.20
CA ASP A 140 1.98 -7.69 -5.01
C ASP A 140 1.21 -8.94 -4.56
N LEU A 141 -0.12 -8.90 -4.63
CA LEU A 141 -0.97 -10.06 -4.33
C LEU A 141 -0.86 -11.15 -5.39
N ILE A 142 -0.77 -10.80 -6.69
CA ILE A 142 -0.60 -11.80 -7.77
C ILE A 142 0.75 -12.53 -7.65
N GLU A 143 1.80 -11.83 -7.23
CA GLU A 143 3.16 -12.38 -7.12
C GLU A 143 3.36 -13.32 -5.92
N ARG A 144 2.41 -13.33 -4.98
CA ARG A 144 2.43 -14.28 -3.85
C ARG A 144 2.23 -15.71 -4.33
N GLN A 145 3.08 -16.61 -3.83
CA GLN A 145 3.02 -18.03 -4.19
C GLN A 145 1.68 -18.66 -3.81
N GLU A 146 1.17 -18.29 -2.62
CA GLU A 146 -0.09 -18.77 -2.07
C GLU A 146 -0.90 -17.58 -1.55
N LEU A 147 -2.20 -17.60 -1.84
CA LEU A 147 -3.17 -16.62 -1.34
C LEU A 147 -4.17 -17.36 -0.46
N SER A 148 -4.35 -16.87 0.76
CA SER A 148 -5.47 -17.26 1.63
C SER A 148 -6.82 -16.94 0.96
N PRO A 149 -7.92 -17.61 1.36
CA PRO A 149 -9.26 -17.27 0.89
C PRO A 149 -9.60 -15.78 1.05
N GLU A 150 -9.21 -15.17 2.17
CA GLU A 150 -9.40 -13.76 2.47
C GLU A 150 -8.62 -12.88 1.48
N GLN A 151 -7.35 -13.19 1.23
CA GLN A 151 -6.54 -12.44 0.26
C GLN A 151 -7.04 -12.60 -1.17
N LYS A 152 -7.63 -13.74 -1.54
CA LYS A 152 -8.28 -13.92 -2.85
C LYS A 152 -9.49 -12.99 -3.01
N THR A 153 -10.34 -12.89 -1.98
CA THR A 153 -11.47 -11.95 -1.97
C THR A 153 -10.98 -10.51 -2.11
N ILE A 154 -9.95 -10.12 -1.33
CA ILE A 154 -9.37 -8.78 -1.40
C ILE A 154 -8.76 -8.51 -2.78
N LEU A 155 -8.02 -9.47 -3.36
CA LEU A 155 -7.44 -9.34 -4.69
C LEU A 155 -8.52 -9.06 -5.75
N ALA A 156 -9.64 -9.79 -5.71
CA ALA A 156 -10.75 -9.53 -6.64
C ALA A 156 -11.29 -8.09 -6.49
N ILE A 157 -11.58 -7.67 -5.25
CA ILE A 157 -12.10 -6.33 -4.96
C ILE A 157 -11.15 -5.23 -5.44
N VAL A 158 -9.86 -5.33 -5.07
CA VAL A 158 -8.84 -4.32 -5.40
C VAL A 158 -8.60 -4.28 -6.91
N ALA A 159 -8.51 -5.43 -7.58
CA ALA A 159 -8.27 -5.49 -9.02
C ALA A 159 -9.45 -4.91 -9.82
N GLU A 160 -10.68 -5.22 -9.44
CA GLU A 160 -11.89 -4.66 -10.07
C GLU A 160 -11.96 -3.13 -9.88
N LYS A 161 -11.63 -2.63 -8.69
CA LYS A 161 -11.57 -1.18 -8.42
C LYS A 161 -10.44 -0.51 -9.19
N SER A 162 -9.25 -1.12 -9.23
CA SER A 162 -8.13 -0.63 -10.04
C SER A 162 -8.54 -0.50 -11.49
N PHE A 163 -9.18 -1.53 -12.05
CA PHE A 163 -9.70 -1.50 -13.41
C PHE A 163 -10.68 -0.35 -13.61
N ALA A 164 -11.70 -0.21 -12.77
CA ALA A 164 -12.69 0.86 -12.88
C ALA A 164 -12.07 2.26 -12.84
N ILE A 165 -11.13 2.51 -11.92
CA ILE A 165 -10.43 3.80 -11.82
C ILE A 165 -9.64 4.10 -13.08
N TRP A 166 -8.84 3.15 -13.58
CA TRP A 166 -8.05 3.37 -14.80
C TRP A 166 -8.90 3.50 -16.06
N GLN A 167 -10.11 2.94 -16.09
CA GLN A 167 -11.10 3.24 -17.15
C GLN A 167 -11.64 4.67 -17.08
N GLN A 168 -11.55 5.34 -15.94
CA GLN A 168 -12.00 6.73 -15.80
C GLN A 168 -10.85 7.70 -16.10
N VAL A 169 -9.72 7.56 -15.40
CA VAL A 169 -8.64 8.57 -15.38
C VAL A 169 -7.38 8.17 -16.15
N GLY A 170 -7.33 6.97 -16.72
CA GLY A 170 -6.16 6.43 -17.42
C GLY A 170 -6.07 6.83 -18.89
N ASN A 171 -4.84 6.85 -19.41
CA ASN A 171 -4.63 6.83 -20.86
C ASN A 171 -4.80 5.41 -21.43
N ASP A 172 -4.64 5.24 -22.75
CA ASP A 172 -4.83 3.94 -23.40
C ASP A 172 -3.94 2.83 -22.80
N PHE A 173 -2.68 3.17 -22.51
CA PHE A 173 -1.73 2.24 -21.90
C PHE A 173 -2.11 1.84 -20.46
N ASP A 174 -2.61 2.80 -19.67
CA ASP A 174 -3.11 2.53 -18.31
C ASP A 174 -4.31 1.57 -18.36
N ARG A 175 -5.24 1.77 -19.31
CA ARG A 175 -6.44 0.93 -19.51
C ARG A 175 -6.10 -0.48 -19.97
N GLU A 176 -5.17 -0.63 -20.90
CA GLU A 176 -4.68 -1.93 -21.36
C GLU A 176 -4.03 -2.70 -20.21
N LYS A 177 -3.12 -2.05 -19.47
CA LYS A 177 -2.48 -2.66 -18.30
C LYS A 177 -3.47 -3.03 -17.21
N ALA A 178 -4.49 -2.20 -16.97
CA ALA A 178 -5.52 -2.50 -15.99
C ALA A 178 -6.36 -3.73 -16.39
N SER A 179 -6.71 -3.85 -17.67
CA SER A 179 -7.39 -5.04 -18.22
C SER A 179 -6.54 -6.30 -18.05
N PHE A 180 -5.24 -6.20 -18.33
CA PHE A 180 -4.30 -7.30 -18.19
C PHE A 180 -4.17 -7.74 -16.72
N ARG A 181 -3.97 -6.81 -15.78
CA ARG A 181 -3.91 -7.10 -14.34
C ARG A 181 -5.20 -7.73 -13.82
N LEU A 182 -6.37 -7.25 -14.25
CA LEU A 182 -7.65 -7.84 -13.85
C LEU A 182 -7.77 -9.30 -14.30
N THR A 183 -7.33 -9.60 -15.53
CA THR A 183 -7.29 -10.98 -16.04
C THR A 183 -6.38 -11.87 -15.19
N GLN A 184 -5.18 -11.38 -14.86
CA GLN A 184 -4.25 -12.09 -13.99
C GLN A 184 -4.82 -12.32 -12.58
N ALA A 185 -5.48 -11.30 -12.01
CA ALA A 185 -6.13 -11.40 -10.71
C ALA A 185 -7.20 -12.51 -10.70
N TYR A 186 -8.05 -12.59 -11.72
CA TYR A 186 -9.04 -13.67 -11.80
C TYR A 186 -8.41 -15.05 -11.96
N ILE A 187 -7.30 -15.18 -12.67
CA ILE A 187 -6.55 -16.43 -12.75
C ILE A 187 -6.01 -16.81 -11.35
N ALA A 188 -5.42 -15.87 -10.63
CA ALA A 188 -4.87 -16.10 -9.29
C ALA A 188 -5.96 -16.47 -8.28
N VAL A 189 -7.11 -15.80 -8.30
CA VAL A 189 -8.27 -16.11 -7.43
C VAL A 189 -8.78 -17.53 -7.68
N ARG A 190 -8.93 -17.92 -8.95
CA ARG A 190 -9.47 -19.23 -9.35
C ARG A 190 -8.44 -20.35 -9.31
N LYS A 191 -7.16 -20.05 -9.05
CA LYS A 191 -6.09 -21.04 -8.93
C LYS A 191 -6.39 -21.98 -7.75
N PRO A 192 -6.59 -23.29 -7.98
CA PRO A 192 -6.86 -24.24 -6.90
C PRO A 192 -5.61 -24.43 -6.02
N ALA A 193 -5.81 -24.89 -4.79
CA ALA A 193 -4.71 -25.27 -3.92
C ALA A 193 -3.85 -26.36 -4.60
N GLY A 194 -2.52 -26.27 -4.48
CA GLY A 194 -1.61 -27.22 -5.13
C GLY A 194 -1.49 -27.09 -6.65
N TYR A 195 -1.95 -25.98 -7.25
CA TYR A 195 -1.76 -25.71 -8.68
C TYR A 195 -0.28 -25.42 -9.00
N GLY A 196 0.44 -26.47 -9.38
CA GLY A 196 1.80 -26.45 -9.94
C GLY A 196 1.90 -27.40 -11.14
N SER A 197 3.11 -27.60 -11.67
CA SER A 197 3.38 -28.53 -12.80
C SER A 197 3.13 -30.02 -12.47
N GLY A 198 2.63 -30.33 -11.27
CA GLY A 198 2.22 -31.66 -10.86
C GLY A 198 1.06 -32.16 -11.72
N ARG A 199 1.35 -33.10 -12.61
CA ARG A 199 0.40 -33.79 -13.51
C ARG A 199 -0.85 -34.36 -12.82
N TYR A 200 -0.84 -34.46 -11.49
CA TYR A 200 -1.80 -35.25 -10.71
C TYR A 200 -2.95 -34.44 -10.09
N ALA A 201 -2.79 -33.16 -9.75
CA ALA A 201 -3.85 -32.39 -9.09
C ALA A 201 -5.08 -32.14 -9.99
N ARG A 202 -4.93 -32.23 -11.32
CA ARG A 202 -6.02 -32.03 -12.29
C ARG A 202 -6.80 -33.31 -12.61
N SER A 203 -6.27 -34.48 -12.29
CA SER A 203 -6.91 -35.78 -12.58
C SER A 203 -8.07 -36.10 -11.64
N ALA A 204 -8.08 -35.53 -10.43
CA ALA A 204 -9.14 -35.75 -9.43
C ALA A 204 -10.54 -35.29 -9.89
N ASN A 205 -10.62 -34.36 -10.85
CA ASN A 205 -11.88 -33.91 -11.46
C ASN A 205 -12.21 -34.61 -12.79
N ILE A 206 -11.35 -35.53 -13.24
CA ILE A 206 -11.51 -36.28 -14.50
C ILE A 206 -11.92 -37.73 -14.22
N GLU A 207 -11.49 -38.29 -13.09
CA GLU A 207 -11.76 -39.69 -12.71
C GLU A 207 -13.04 -39.89 -11.87
N SER A 208 -13.86 -38.85 -11.69
CA SER A 208 -15.16 -38.92 -11.02
C SER A 208 -16.30 -39.26 -11.98
#